data_AF-A0A0N1BCL0-F1
#
_entry.id   AF-A0A0N1BCL0-F1
#
_cell.length_a   1.000
_cell.length_b   1.000
_cell.length_c   1.000
_cell.angle_alpha   90.00
_cell.angle_beta   90.00
_cell.angle_gamma   90.00
#
_symmetry.space_group_name_H-M   'P 1'
#
loop_
_entity.id
_entity.type
_entity.pdbx_description
1 polymer ?
#
loop_
_entity_poly.entity_id
_entity_poly.type
_entity_poly.pdbx_seq_one_letter_code
_entity_poly.pdbx_strand_id
1 'polypeptide(L)' 'NNCGKALAIAREARDMHGGAGITGELHVMRHAMNLETVNTYEGAHDVHALILGRAITGESAF' A
#
# COMPACT_ATOMS: atom_id res chain seq x y z
N ASN A 1 -3.11 3.42 8.29
CA ASN A 1 -2.04 2.62 7.67
C ASN A 1 -1.25 3.50 6.70
N ASN A 2 0.05 3.67 6.92
CA ASN A 2 0.98 4.46 6.11
C ASN A 2 1.37 3.75 4.79
N CYS A 3 1.50 2.42 4.79
CA CYS A 3 1.89 1.61 3.63
C CYS A 3 0.85 1.71 2.51
N GLY A 4 -0.43 1.55 2.84
CA GLY A 4 -1.52 1.68 1.86
C GLY A 4 -1.62 3.08 1.25
N LYS A 5 -1.34 4.14 2.03
CA LYS A 5 -1.32 5.52 1.52
C LYS A 5 -0.14 5.75 0.58
N ALA A 6 1.06 5.27 0.94
CA ALA A 6 2.25 5.37 0.10
C ALA A 6 2.06 4.66 -1.25
N LEU A 7 1.46 3.47 -1.23
CA LEU A 7 1.16 2.73 -2.45
C LEU A 7 0.14 3.46 -3.35
N ALA A 8 -0.92 4.02 -2.77
CA ALA A 8 -1.90 4.80 -3.53
C ALA A 8 -1.25 6.00 -4.24
N ILE A 9 -0.40 6.75 -3.53
CA ILE A 9 0.35 7.88 -4.10
C ILE A 9 1.28 7.42 -5.22
N ALA A 10 1.98 6.30 -5.05
CA ALA A 10 2.88 5.77 -6.07
C ALA A 10 2.14 5.36 -7.35
N ARG A 11 0.92 4.83 -7.24
CA ARG A 11 0.05 4.51 -8.38
C ARG A 11 -0.42 5.77 -9.10
N GLU A 12 -0.88 6.77 -8.36
CA GLU A 12 -1.29 8.06 -8.93
C GLU A 12 -0.11 8.76 -9.64
N ALA A 13 1.09 8.72 -9.06
CA ALA A 13 2.31 9.22 -9.69
C ALA A 13 2.62 8.49 -10.99
N ARG A 14 2.50 7.17 -11.04
CA ARG A 14 2.70 6.41 -12.28
C ARG A 14 1.69 6.83 -13.35
N ASP A 15 0.42 7.01 -12.98
CA ASP A 15 -0.64 7.35 -13.93
C ASP A 15 -0.44 8.76 -14.52
N MET A 16 0.05 9.72 -13.72
CA MET A 16 0.44 11.05 -14.22
C MET A 16 1.53 11.00 -15.31
N HIS A 17 2.39 9.96 -15.31
CA HIS A 17 3.45 9.79 -16.30
C HIS A 17 3.05 8.95 -17.52
N GLY A 18 1.83 8.39 -17.56
CA GLY A 18 1.32 7.62 -18.69
C GLY A 18 2.29 6.54 -19.19
N GLY A 19 2.58 6.53 -20.50
CA GLY A 19 3.50 5.57 -21.11
C GLY A 19 4.94 5.67 -20.58
N ALA A 20 5.43 6.89 -20.30
CA ALA A 20 6.77 7.09 -19.72
C ALA A 20 6.88 6.45 -18.33
N GLY A 21 5.78 6.42 -17.58
CA GLY A 21 5.70 5.78 -16.28
C GLY A 21 5.86 4.26 -16.28
N ILE A 22 5.88 3.59 -17.43
CA ILE A 22 6.12 2.13 -17.57
C ILE A 22 7.60 1.84 -17.90
N THR A 23 8.33 2.84 -18.37
CA THR A 23 9.73 2.68 -18.77
C THR A 23 10.64 2.52 -17.55
N GLY A 24 11.86 2.03 -17.77
CA GLY A 24 12.89 1.99 -16.72
C GLY A 24 13.47 3.36 -16.38
N GLU A 25 13.19 4.40 -17.17
CA GLU A 25 13.75 5.75 -17.01
C GLU A 25 13.13 6.48 -15.81
N LEU A 26 11.84 6.25 -15.56
CA LEU A 26 11.13 6.80 -14.41
C LEU A 26 10.92 5.72 -13.35
N HIS A 27 11.38 5.98 -12.13
CA HIS A 27 11.36 5.01 -11.04
C HIS A 27 9.98 4.76 -10.41
N VAL A 28 8.94 5.45 -10.89
CA VAL A 28 7.59 5.40 -10.32
C VAL A 28 7.00 3.98 -10.33
N MET A 29 7.19 3.22 -11.42
CA MET A 29 6.74 1.83 -11.51
C MET A 29 7.50 0.92 -10.55
N ARG A 30 8.83 1.10 -10.46
CA ARG A 30 9.67 0.35 -9.51
C ARG A 30 9.24 0.61 -8.06
N HIS A 31 8.94 1.86 -7.71
CA HIS A 31 8.48 2.20 -6.37
C HIS A 31 7.08 1.64 -6.08
N ALA A 32 6.14 1.70 -7.03
CA ALA A 32 4.82 1.08 -6.87
C ALA A 32 4.94 -0.43 -6.62
N MET A 33 5.76 -1.14 -7.39
CA MET A 33 6.00 -2.58 -7.22
C MET A 33 6.62 -2.92 -5.86
N ASN A 34 7.63 -2.16 -5.42
CA ASN A 34 8.23 -2.37 -4.11
C ASN A 34 7.22 -2.13 -2.97
N LEU A 35 6.38 -1.10 -3.12
CA LEU A 35 5.36 -0.76 -2.13
C LEU A 35 4.24 -1.79 -2.06
N GLU A 36 3.99 -2.56 -3.13
CA GLU A 36 3.02 -3.66 -3.10
C GLU A 36 3.46 -4.76 -2.14
N THR A 37 4.75 -5.11 -2.18
CA THR A 37 5.35 -6.06 -1.24
C THR A 37 5.29 -5.52 0.18
N VAL A 38 5.67 -4.26 0.40
CA VAL A 38 5.63 -3.63 1.73
C VAL A 38 4.20 -3.56 2.26
N ASN A 39 3.22 -3.25 1.42
CA ASN A 39 1.81 -3.21 1.83
C ASN A 39 1.27 -4.60 2.21
N THR A 40 1.81 -5.67 1.63
CA THR A 40 1.43 -7.04 2.02
C THR A 40 2.11 -7.45 3.34
N TYR A 41 3.41 -7.19 3.49
CA TYR A 41 4.20 -7.66 4.63
C TYR A 41 3.98 -6.82 5.89
N GLU A 42 4.05 -5.50 5.76
CA GLU A 42 3.98 -4.52 6.86
C GLU A 42 2.63 -3.79 6.92
N GLY A 43 1.87 -3.89 5.83
CA GLY A 43 0.61 -3.18 5.65
C GLY A 43 -0.62 -4.07 5.73
N ALA A 44 -0.55 -5.26 6.37
CA ALA A 44 -1.63 -6.24 6.54
C ALA A 44 -2.91 -5.57 7.09
N HIS A 45 -3.66 -4.95 6.18
CA HIS A 45 -4.62 -3.90 6.53
C HIS A 45 -5.75 -4.48 7.35
N ASP A 46 -6.17 -5.69 6.98
CA ASP A 46 -7.22 -6.44 7.65
C ASP A 46 -6.75 -6.90 9.03
N VAL A 47 -5.53 -7.43 9.17
CA VAL A 47 -4.96 -7.83 10.46
C VAL A 47 -4.86 -6.63 11.41
N HIS A 48 -4.37 -5.49 10.94
CA HIS A 48 -4.31 -4.26 11.73
C HIS A 48 -5.70 -3.72 12.09
N ALA A 49 -6.67 -3.83 11.18
CA ALA A 49 -8.05 -3.46 11.45
C ALA A 49 -8.70 -4.38 12.49
N LEU A 50 -8.43 -5.69 12.45
CA LEU A 50 -8.92 -6.67 13.42
C LEU A 50 -8.31 -6.46 14.81
N ILE A 51 -7.02 -6.11 14.90
CA ILE A 51 -6.36 -5.76 16.16
C ILE A 51 -6.98 -4.50 16.78
N LEU A 52 -7.18 -3.45 15.98
CA LEU A 52 -7.83 -2.22 16.44
C LEU A 52 -9.29 -2.48 16.82
N GLY A 53 -10.01 -3.27 16.04
CA GLY A 53 -11.38 -3.69 16.30
C GLY A 53 -11.52 -4.34 17.67
N ARG A 54 -10.69 -5.36 17.95
CA ARG A 54 -10.64 -6.01 19.27
C ARG A 54 -10.31 -5.04 20.40
N ALA A 55 -9.39 -4.10 20.19
CA ALA A 55 -9.05 -3.11 21.20
C ALA A 55 -10.21 -2.15 21.52
N ILE A 56 -11.11 -1.89 20.56
CA ILE A 56 -12.27 -1.01 20.73
C ILE A 56 -13.48 -1.77 21.26
N THR A 57 -13.76 -2.97 20.73
CA THR A 57 -14.99 -3.73 21.02
C THR A 57 -14.83 -4.77 22.13
N GLY A 58 -13.59 -5.18 22.44
CA GLY A 58 -13.29 -6.30 23.32
C GLY A 58 -13.44 -7.68 22.66
N GLU A 59 -14.05 -7.75 21.48
CA GLU A 59 -14.39 -9.00 20.80
C GLU A 59 -13.38 -9.33 19.69
N SER A 60 -12.98 -10.60 19.60
CA SER A 60 -12.09 -11.07 18.54
C SER A 60 -12.89 -11.38 17.27
N ALA A 61 -12.35 -10.99 16.11
CA ALA A 61 -12.94 -11.27 14.79
C ALA A 61 -11.93 -11.91 13.81
N PHE A 62 -10.89 -12.57 14.34
CA PHE A 62 -9.98 -13.46 13.60
C PHE A 62 -10.65 -14.80 13.27
#